data_AF-A0A2G4IA87-F1
#
_entry.id   AF-A0A2G4IA87-F1
#
_cell.length_a   1.000
_cell.length_b   1.000
_cell.length_c   1.000
_cell.angle_alpha   90.00
_cell.angle_beta   90.00
_cell.angle_gamma   90.00
#
_symmetry.space_group_name_H-M   'P 1'
#
loop_
_entity.id
_entity.type
_entity.pdbx_description
1 polymer ?
#
loop_
_entity_poly.entity_id
_entity_poly.type
_entity_poly.pdbx_seq_one_letter_code
_entity_poly.pdbx_strand_id
1 'polypeptide(L)'
;YDNALTGEWLFSVLADLGVAQADGRMEFRVSKCPEGSGLLRVEADFVFRKACTLHYGGKDWGCKRGERFGLFFSYRHTPEQLKGLFLQHNLSIQSQWLNSAGDEGVFLIR
;
A
#
# COMPACT_ATOMS: atom_id res chain seq x y z
N TYR A 1 2.03 -5.13 -7.73
CA TYR A 1 2.64 -3.95 -7.08
C TYR A 1 4.15 -4.03 -7.00
N ASP A 2 4.73 -5.19 -6.70
CA ASP A 2 6.19 -5.34 -6.70
C ASP A 2 6.74 -5.38 -8.13
N ASN A 3 6.98 -4.20 -8.71
CA ASN A 3 7.63 -4.03 -9.99
C ASN A 3 8.38 -2.68 -10.01
N ALA A 4 9.36 -2.57 -10.91
CA ALA A 4 10.23 -1.40 -11.01
C ALA A 4 9.46 -0.08 -11.19
N LEU A 5 8.48 -0.04 -12.09
CA LEU A 5 7.70 1.17 -12.39
C LEU A 5 6.89 1.66 -11.17
N THR A 6 6.27 0.73 -10.43
CA THR A 6 5.57 1.09 -9.18
C THR A 6 6.56 1.57 -8.12
N GLY A 7 7.73 0.93 -8.00
CA GLY A 7 8.78 1.36 -7.09
C GLY A 7 9.31 2.76 -7.41
N GLU A 8 9.58 3.06 -8.67
CA GLU A 8 10.02 4.38 -9.15
C GLU A 8 8.96 5.46 -8.91
N TRP A 9 7.70 5.16 -9.23
CA TRP A 9 6.60 6.07 -8.96
C TRP A 9 6.45 6.38 -7.47
N LEU A 10 6.45 5.36 -6.60
CA LEU A 10 6.39 5.56 -5.15
C LEU A 10 7.61 6.33 -4.61
N PHE A 11 8.79 6.10 -5.19
CA PHE A 11 10.01 6.81 -4.80
C PHE A 11 9.95 8.32 -5.12
N SER A 12 9.18 8.75 -6.11
CA SER A 12 9.03 10.19 -6.43
C SER A 12 8.62 11.02 -5.20
N VAL A 13 7.77 10.46 -4.32
CA VAL A 13 7.37 11.09 -3.06
C VAL A 13 8.58 11.30 -2.13
N LEU A 14 9.49 10.34 -2.05
CA LEU A 14 10.69 10.46 -1.22
C LEU A 14 11.73 11.40 -1.81
N ALA A 15 11.83 11.45 -3.14
CA ALA A 15 12.70 12.40 -3.83
C ALA A 15 12.31 13.84 -3.49
N ASP A 16 11.00 14.14 -3.46
CA ASP A 16 10.48 15.46 -3.05
C ASP A 16 10.78 15.79 -1.58
N LEU A 17 11.01 14.76 -0.74
CA LEU A 17 11.41 14.90 0.66
C LEU A 17 12.93 14.96 0.86
N GLY A 18 13.72 14.95 -0.23
CA GLY A 18 15.18 15.05 -0.18
C GLY A 18 15.93 13.71 -0.01
N VAL A 19 15.26 12.58 -0.19
CA VAL A 19 15.90 11.25 -0.15
C VAL A 19 16.44 10.86 -1.51
N ALA A 20 17.66 10.32 -1.56
CA ALA A 20 18.21 9.74 -2.78
C ALA A 20 17.93 8.23 -2.87
N GLN A 21 17.86 7.68 -4.08
CA GLN A 21 17.65 6.23 -4.26
C GLN A 21 18.73 5.38 -3.57
N ALA A 22 19.97 5.89 -3.54
CA ALA A 22 21.09 5.24 -2.88
C ALA A 22 20.95 5.16 -1.35
N ASP A 23 20.04 5.92 -0.76
CA ASP A 23 19.85 6.01 0.68
C ASP A 23 19.10 4.80 1.26
N GLY A 24 18.50 3.98 0.40
CA GLY A 24 17.67 2.86 0.84
C GLY A 24 17.29 1.90 -0.27
N ARG A 25 16.16 1.23 -0.09
CA ARG A 25 15.52 0.39 -1.10
C ARG A 25 14.03 0.29 -0.83
N MET A 26 13.24 0.11 -1.89
CA MET A 26 11.85 -0.27 -1.78
C MET A 26 11.72 -1.74 -1.37
N GLU A 27 10.79 -2.04 -0.49
CA GLU A 27 10.40 -3.39 -0.10
C GLU A 27 8.87 -3.51 -0.13
N PHE A 28 8.39 -4.54 -0.82
CA PHE A 28 6.98 -4.88 -0.88
C PHE A 28 6.73 -6.12 -0.05
N ARG A 29 5.66 -6.13 0.75
CA ARG A 29 5.27 -7.28 1.56
C ARG A 29 3.76 -7.45 1.61
N VAL A 30 3.32 -8.69 1.78
CA VAL A 30 1.94 -8.98 2.17
C VAL A 30 1.90 -9.10 3.68
N SER A 31 0.97 -8.42 4.32
CA SER A 31 0.80 -8.41 5.77
C SER A 31 -0.68 -8.54 6.12
N LYS A 32 -0.96 -9.04 7.33
CA LYS A 32 -2.33 -9.01 7.86
C LYS A 32 -2.72 -7.58 8.19
N CYS A 33 -3.99 -7.27 8.00
CA CYS A 33 -4.61 -6.02 8.41
C CYS A 33 -4.37 -5.77 9.91
N PRO A 34 -3.69 -4.67 10.29
CA PRO A 34 -3.44 -4.33 11.71
C PRO A 34 -4.72 -4.14 12.51
N GLU A 35 -5.79 -3.69 11.85
CA GLU A 35 -7.10 -3.45 12.46
C GLU A 35 -7.85 -4.76 12.77
N GLY A 36 -7.29 -5.93 12.43
CA GLY A 36 -7.85 -7.23 12.80
C GLY A 36 -9.05 -7.68 11.97
N SER A 37 -9.33 -7.02 10.82
CA SER A 37 -10.46 -7.37 9.96
C SER A 37 -10.33 -8.71 9.21
N GLY A 38 -9.20 -9.42 9.38
CA GLY A 38 -8.88 -10.63 8.62
C GLY A 38 -8.45 -10.37 7.17
N LEU A 39 -8.45 -9.11 6.71
CA LEU A 39 -7.94 -8.75 5.40
C LEU A 39 -6.42 -8.93 5.33
N LEU A 40 -5.93 -9.25 4.13
CA LEU A 40 -4.53 -9.05 3.78
C LEU A 40 -4.36 -7.64 3.21
N ARG A 41 -3.17 -7.07 3.33
CA ARG A 41 -2.77 -5.86 2.62
C ARG A 41 -1.38 -6.02 2.04
N VAL A 42 -1.18 -5.45 0.85
CA VAL A 42 0.15 -5.22 0.32
C VAL A 42 0.65 -3.92 0.95
N GLU A 43 1.89 -3.91 1.43
CA GLU A 43 2.57 -2.74 1.96
C GLU A 43 3.83 -2.50 1.13
N ALA A 44 4.10 -1.22 0.83
CA ALA A 44 5.32 -0.78 0.18
C ALA A 44 6.03 0.20 1.12
N ASP A 45 7.19 -0.22 1.61
CA ASP A 45 8.03 0.58 2.48
C ASP A 45 9.34 0.95 1.78
N PHE A 46 9.91 2.08 2.15
CA PHE A 46 11.32 2.35 1.91
C PHE A 46 12.13 2.05 3.15
N VAL A 47 13.17 1.22 3.01
CA VAL A 47 14.06 0.84 4.10
C VAL A 47 15.38 1.57 3.95
N PHE A 48 15.67 2.44 4.92
CA PHE A 48 16.90 3.25 4.90
C PHE A 48 18.14 2.38 5.13
N ARG A 49 19.13 2.49 4.25
CA ARG A 49 20.44 1.81 4.35
C ARG A 49 21.43 2.59 5.21
N LYS A 50 21.21 3.89 5.40
CA LYS A 50 21.99 4.79 6.24
C LYS A 50 21.07 5.80 6.94
N ALA A 51 21.59 6.57 7.89
CA ALA A 51 20.82 7.67 8.46
C ALA A 51 20.63 8.78 7.42
N CYS A 52 19.42 9.35 7.37
CA CYS A 52 19.02 10.37 6.40
C CYS A 52 18.17 11.44 7.08
N THR A 53 18.02 12.59 6.41
CA THR A 53 17.13 13.66 6.83
C THR A 53 16.05 13.83 5.77
N LEU A 54 14.78 13.82 6.19
CA LEU A 54 13.64 14.17 5.36
C LEU A 54 13.28 15.64 5.59
N HIS A 55 12.98 16.35 4.51
CA HIS A 55 12.54 17.74 4.57
C HIS A 55 11.04 17.82 4.30
N TYR A 56 10.24 18.10 5.34
CA TYR A 56 8.78 18.16 5.22
C TYR A 56 8.20 19.25 6.11
N GLY A 57 7.31 20.07 5.54
CA GLY A 57 6.63 21.14 6.28
C GLY A 57 7.57 22.19 6.88
N GLY A 58 8.69 22.47 6.21
CA GLY A 58 9.73 23.39 6.69
C GLY A 58 10.52 22.87 7.89
N LYS A 59 10.46 21.56 8.17
CA LYS A 59 11.19 20.89 9.25
C LYS A 59 11.98 19.70 8.73
N ASP A 60 13.03 19.40 9.47
CA ASP A 60 13.91 18.27 9.23
C ASP A 60 13.53 17.11 10.15
N TRP A 61 13.39 15.92 9.58
CA TRP A 61 13.05 14.70 10.29
C TRP A 61 14.17 13.68 10.07
N GLY A 62 14.80 13.26 11.17
CA GLY A 62 15.87 12.26 11.10
C GLY A 62 15.31 10.84 10.97
N CYS A 63 15.79 10.11 9.97
CA CYS A 63 15.54 8.67 9.79
C CYS A 63 16.81 7.88 10.07
N LYS A 64 16.68 6.74 10.73
CA LYS A 64 17.80 5.87 11.10
C LYS A 64 18.03 4.78 10.07
N ARG A 65 19.26 4.25 10.03
CA ARG A 65 19.55 3.02 9.29
C ARG A 65 18.63 1.88 9.77
N GLY A 66 18.01 1.20 8.82
CA GLY A 66 17.08 0.09 9.05
C GLY A 66 15.65 0.52 9.36
N GLU A 67 15.40 1.83 9.54
CA GLU A 67 14.04 2.35 9.72
C GLU A 67 13.23 2.17 8.43
N ARG A 68 11.92 1.97 8.60
CA ARG A 68 10.98 1.77 7.49
C ARG A 68 10.07 2.97 7.38
N PHE A 69 10.00 3.55 6.20
CA PHE A 69 9.04 4.59 5.86
C PHE A 69 7.94 3.99 4.98
N GLY A 70 6.72 3.91 5.50
CA GLY A 70 5.58 3.38 4.76
C GLY A 70 5.08 4.38 3.73
N LEU A 71 5.21 4.04 2.45
CA LEU A 71 4.78 4.90 1.34
C LEU A 71 3.37 4.58 0.87
N PHE A 72 3.01 3.31 0.91
CA PHE A 72 1.74 2.85 0.37
C PHE A 72 1.30 1.56 1.04
N PHE A 73 -0.01 1.40 1.18
CA PHE A 73 -0.61 0.10 1.44
C PHE A 73 -1.91 -0.04 0.66
N SER A 74 -2.33 -1.28 0.41
CA SER A 74 -3.62 -1.54 -0.20
C SER A 74 -4.19 -2.89 0.22
N TYR A 75 -5.41 -2.84 0.79
CA TYR A 75 -6.15 -4.01 1.22
C TYR A 75 -6.53 -4.91 0.04
N ARG A 76 -6.54 -6.21 0.30
CA ARG A 76 -6.93 -7.25 -0.63
C ARG A 76 -8.24 -7.83 -0.13
N HIS A 77 -9.32 -7.51 -0.83
CA HIS A 77 -10.64 -8.07 -0.56
C HIS A 77 -10.89 -9.26 -1.48
N THR A 78 -11.54 -10.29 -0.95
CA THR A 78 -12.20 -11.32 -1.77
C THR A 78 -13.65 -10.90 -2.06
N PRO A 79 -14.29 -11.46 -3.12
CA PRO A 79 -15.71 -11.22 -3.39
C PRO A 79 -16.62 -11.53 -2.19
N GLU A 80 -16.32 -12.58 -1.43
CA GLU A 80 -17.08 -12.99 -0.25
C GLU A 80 -16.97 -11.95 0.88
N GLN A 81 -15.77 -11.40 1.08
CA GLN A 81 -15.53 -10.33 2.05
C GLN A 81 -16.27 -9.05 1.65
N LEU A 82 -16.28 -8.69 0.36
CA LEU A 82 -17.05 -7.55 -0.15
C LEU A 82 -18.55 -7.76 0.04
N LYS A 83 -19.07 -8.96 -0.24
CA LYS A 83 -20.48 -9.29 -0.01
C LYS A 83 -20.85 -9.10 1.46
N GLY A 84 -20.04 -9.62 2.38
CA GLY A 84 -20.24 -9.44 3.82
C GLY A 84 -20.22 -7.96 4.23
N LEU A 85 -19.25 -7.19 3.73
CA LEU A 85 -19.11 -5.76 4.00
C LEU A 85 -20.33 -4.97 3.50
N PHE A 86 -20.77 -5.17 2.26
CA PHE A 86 -21.91 -4.42 1.72
C PHE A 86 -23.22 -4.76 2.43
N LEU A 87 -23.44 -6.02 2.80
CA LEU A 87 -24.62 -6.43 3.57
C LEU A 87 -24.70 -5.71 4.93
N GLN A 88 -23.57 -5.46 5.60
CA GLN A 88 -23.55 -4.68 6.86
C GLN A 88 -24.07 -3.25 6.68
N HIS A 89 -24.02 -2.72 5.45
CA HIS A 89 -24.51 -1.40 5.08
C HIS A 89 -25.86 -1.43 4.35
N ASN A 90 -26.59 -2.56 4.40
CA ASN A 90 -27.84 -2.79 3.65
C ASN A 90 -27.69 -2.64 2.13
N LEU A 91 -26.49 -2.85 1.62
CA LEU A 91 -26.18 -2.84 0.20
C LEU A 91 -26.02 -4.27 -0.32
N SER A 92 -26.41 -4.47 -1.56
CA SER A 92 -26.42 -5.77 -2.23
C SER A 92 -25.61 -5.73 -3.52
N ILE A 93 -24.76 -6.75 -3.72
CA ILE A 93 -24.06 -6.94 -4.99
C ILE A 93 -25.06 -7.53 -6.00
N GLN A 94 -25.40 -6.76 -7.03
CA GLN A 94 -26.32 -7.15 -8.09
C GLN A 94 -25.62 -7.94 -9.19
N SER A 95 -24.37 -7.60 -9.47
CA SER A 95 -23.54 -8.26 -10.48
C SER A 95 -22.06 -8.06 -10.15
N GLN A 96 -21.24 -9.01 -10.58
CA GLN A 96 -19.79 -8.95 -10.47
C GLN A 96 -19.14 -9.35 -11.79
N TRP A 97 -18.05 -8.68 -12.12
CA TRP A 97 -17.20 -9.01 -13.26
C TRP A 97 -15.77 -9.12 -12.76
N LEU A 98 -15.22 -10.33 -12.81
CA LEU A 98 -13.84 -10.61 -12.42
C LEU A 98 -12.99 -10.77 -13.69
N ASN A 99 -11.72 -10.38 -13.61
CA ASN A 99 -10.77 -10.70 -14.68
C ASN A 99 -10.46 -12.22 -14.70
N SER A 100 -9.72 -12.69 -15.71
CA SER A 100 -9.42 -14.12 -15.86
C SER A 100 -8.58 -14.71 -14.72
N ALA A 101 -7.79 -13.89 -14.02
CA ALA A 101 -6.98 -14.31 -12.89
C ALA A 101 -7.77 -14.30 -11.55
N GLY A 102 -8.94 -13.64 -11.52
CA GLY A 102 -9.75 -13.49 -10.32
C GLY A 102 -9.17 -12.54 -9.26
N ASP A 103 -8.11 -11.80 -9.58
CA ASP A 103 -7.43 -10.88 -8.65
C ASP A 103 -7.92 -9.43 -8.75
N GLU A 104 -8.69 -9.12 -9.81
CA GLU A 104 -9.36 -7.84 -9.99
C GLU A 104 -10.85 -8.05 -10.31
N GLY A 105 -11.69 -7.13 -9.83
CA GLY A 105 -13.13 -7.23 -10.00
C GLY A 105 -13.84 -5.89 -9.94
N VAL A 106 -14.92 -5.78 -10.72
CA VAL A 106 -15.88 -4.67 -10.69
C VAL A 106 -17.21 -5.22 -10.16
N PHE A 107 -17.85 -4.45 -9.27
CA PHE A 107 -19.09 -4.85 -8.59
C PHE A 107 -20.15 -3.77 -8.78
N LEU A 108 -21.34 -4.17 -9.25
CA LEU A 108 -22.52 -3.30 -9.29
C LEU A 108 -23.28 -3.45 -7.96
N ILE A 109 -23.47 -2.36 -7.24
CA ILE A 109 -24.04 -2.34 -5.89
C ILE A 109 -25.32 -1.48 -5.87
N ARG A 110 -26.34 -1.95 -5.17
CA ARG A 110 -27.59 -1.22 -4.86
C ARG A 110 -28.01 -1.42 -3.43
#